data_AF-A0A2K9HIX5-F1
#
_entry.id   AF-A0A2K9HIX5-F1
#
_cell.length_a   1.000
_cell.length_b   1.000
_cell.length_c   1.000
_cell.angle_alpha   90.00
_cell.angle_beta   90.00
_cell.angle_gamma   90.00
#
_symmetry.space_group_name_H-M   'P 1'
#
loop_
_entity.id
_entity.type
_entity.pdbx_description
1 polymer ?
#
loop_
_entity_poly.entity_id
_entity_poly.type
_entity_poly.pdbx_seq_one_letter_code
_entity_poly.pdbx_strand_id
1 'polypeptide(L)'
;MENNDTHRLNKYQKKQFIKMAQSAVDKRDGPFDWGNYQTVSIDVYRMKGNHEYALIYRIKPHILSDKYIITNSMVLKLKYRDLKEYQKFTIKKYYSDFSKFLMDN
;
A
#
# COMPACT_ATOMS: atom_id res chain seq x y z
N MET A 1 0.30 22.24 5.33
CA MET A 1 0.77 20.85 5.12
C MET A 1 2.22 20.92 4.70
N GLU A 2 3.14 20.74 5.65
CA GLU A 2 4.57 20.94 5.43
C GLU A 2 5.25 19.63 4.98
N ASN A 3 6.00 19.72 3.87
CA ASN A 3 6.90 18.73 3.27
C ASN A 3 6.28 17.42 2.79
N ASN A 4 5.64 17.50 1.61
CA ASN A 4 5.17 16.37 0.80
C ASN A 4 6.29 15.79 -0.10
N ASP A 5 7.51 15.63 0.43
CA ASP A 5 8.55 14.93 -0.31
C ASP A 5 8.28 13.42 -0.24
N THR A 6 7.88 12.83 -1.37
CA THR A 6 7.86 11.36 -1.53
C THR A 6 9.20 10.81 -1.08
N HIS A 7 9.18 9.89 -0.11
CA HIS A 7 10.41 9.29 0.40
C HIS A 7 11.09 8.56 -0.76
N ARG A 8 12.28 9.00 -1.17
CA ARG A 8 13.06 8.30 -2.21
C ARG A 8 13.46 6.92 -1.69
N LEU A 9 12.67 5.92 -2.06
CA LEU A 9 12.89 4.53 -1.69
C LEU A 9 13.91 3.88 -2.61
N ASN A 10 14.85 3.14 -2.03
CA ASN A 10 15.65 2.20 -2.81
C ASN A 10 14.80 0.97 -3.22
N LYS A 11 15.33 0.15 -4.14
CA LYS A 11 14.63 -1.04 -4.68
C LYS A 11 14.18 -2.01 -3.59
N TYR A 12 14.99 -2.21 -2.54
CA TYR A 12 14.67 -3.08 -1.42
C TYR A 12 13.52 -2.52 -0.58
N GLN A 13 13.60 -1.25 -0.17
CA GLN A 13 12.58 -0.59 0.63
C GLN A 13 11.24 -0.56 -0.11
N LYS A 14 11.25 -0.23 -1.41
CA LYS A 14 10.05 -0.28 -2.27
C LYS A 14 9.39 -1.65 -2.24
N LYS A 15 10.17 -2.72 -2.35
CA LYS A 15 9.66 -4.10 -2.27
C LYS A 15 9.04 -4.41 -0.89
N GLN A 16 9.64 -3.94 0.20
CA GLN A 16 9.06 -4.14 1.54
C GLN A 16 7.75 -3.36 1.73
N PHE A 17 7.68 -2.11 1.27
CA PHE A 17 6.44 -1.33 1.34
C PHE A 17 5.32 -1.93 0.48
N ILE A 18 5.63 -2.49 -0.69
CA ILE A 18 4.64 -3.22 -1.50
C ILE A 18 4.10 -4.43 -0.73
N LYS A 19 4.96 -5.26 -0.14
CA LYS A 19 4.53 -6.41 0.67
C LYS A 19 3.66 -6.00 1.86
N MET A 20 4.01 -4.91 2.53
CA MET A 20 3.21 -4.36 3.63
C MET A 20 1.85 -3.85 3.14
N ALA A 21 1.82 -3.17 1.99
CA ALA A 21 0.58 -2.68 1.40
C ALA A 21 -0.35 -3.84 1.00
N GLN A 22 0.18 -4.86 0.32
CA GLN A 22 -0.55 -6.08 -0.01
C GLN A 22 -1.12 -6.76 1.24
N SER A 23 -0.28 -6.98 2.26
CA SER A 23 -0.74 -7.54 3.53
C SER A 23 -1.80 -6.68 4.23
N ALA A 24 -1.74 -5.36 4.10
CA ALA A 24 -2.73 -4.45 4.67
C ALA A 24 -4.08 -4.56 3.94
N VAL A 25 -4.05 -4.65 2.61
CA VAL A 25 -5.23 -4.91 1.78
C VAL A 25 -5.84 -6.27 2.13
N ASP A 26 -5.03 -7.33 2.20
CA ASP A 26 -5.50 -8.69 2.52
C ASP A 26 -6.25 -8.74 3.86
N LYS A 27 -5.77 -7.98 4.85
CA LYS A 27 -6.38 -7.89 6.19
C LYS A 27 -7.67 -7.08 6.24
N ARG A 28 -7.93 -6.20 5.26
CA ARG A 28 -9.03 -5.23 5.29
C ARG A 28 -10.14 -5.55 4.29
N ASP A 29 -9.76 -5.89 3.06
CA ASP A 29 -10.70 -6.13 1.96
C ASP A 29 -10.81 -7.62 1.61
N GLY A 30 -9.99 -8.48 2.24
CA GLY A 30 -9.99 -9.92 2.04
C GLY A 30 -8.75 -10.40 1.29
N PRO A 31 -8.43 -11.70 1.37
CA PRO A 31 -7.23 -12.23 0.73
C PRO A 31 -7.34 -12.16 -0.80
N PHE A 32 -6.32 -11.60 -1.46
CA PHE A 32 -6.24 -11.56 -2.91
C PHE A 32 -5.14 -12.46 -3.45
N ASP A 33 -5.37 -13.07 -4.61
CA ASP A 33 -4.30 -13.65 -5.42
C ASP A 33 -3.56 -12.52 -6.16
N TRP A 34 -2.48 -12.04 -5.54
CA TRP A 34 -1.63 -10.99 -6.07
C TRP A 34 -0.98 -11.33 -7.41
N GLY A 35 -0.98 -12.59 -7.86
CA GLY A 35 -0.57 -12.97 -9.22
C GLY A 35 -1.50 -12.43 -10.30
N ASN A 36 -2.75 -12.11 -9.94
CA ASN A 36 -3.76 -11.53 -10.84
C ASN A 36 -3.72 -10.00 -10.89
N TYR A 37 -2.78 -9.36 -10.19
CA TYR A 37 -2.67 -7.91 -10.11
C TYR A 37 -1.26 -7.43 -10.44
N GLN A 38 -1.18 -6.35 -11.21
CA GLN A 38 0.06 -5.63 -11.45
C GLN A 38 0.16 -4.45 -10.48
N THR A 39 1.32 -4.30 -9.83
CA THR A 39 1.65 -3.05 -9.14
C THR A 39 1.92 -1.96 -10.17
N VAL A 40 1.11 -0.89 -10.15
CA VAL A 40 1.30 0.30 -10.99
C VAL A 40 2.29 1.24 -10.31
N SER A 41 1.99 1.65 -9.07
CA SER A 41 2.87 2.52 -8.31
C SER A 41 2.70 2.33 -6.80
N ILE A 42 3.70 2.81 -6.06
CA ILE A 42 3.63 2.97 -4.61
C ILE A 42 4.32 4.27 -4.25
N ASP A 43 3.57 5.17 -3.64
CA ASP A 43 4.08 6.42 -3.09
C ASP A 43 4.12 6.29 -1.57
N VAL A 44 5.24 6.66 -0.97
CA VAL A 44 5.46 6.51 0.48
C VAL A 44 5.88 7.84 1.06
N TYR A 45 5.14 8.28 2.06
CA TYR A 45 5.36 9.54 2.77
C TYR A 45 5.68 9.21 4.21
N ARG A 46 6.87 9.64 4.66
CA ARG A 46 7.24 9.51 6.07
C ARG A 46 6.47 10.56 6.87
N MET A 47 5.73 10.14 7.88
CA MET A 47 4.99 11.06 8.74
C MET A 47 5.87 11.57 9.88
N LYS A 48 5.46 12.68 10.51
CA LYS A 48 6.15 13.24 11.69
C LYS A 48 6.14 12.27 12.89
N GLY A 49 5.20 11.31 12.93
CA GLY A 49 5.11 10.28 13.97
C GLY A 49 6.24 9.23 13.88
N ASN A 50 6.68 8.72 15.02
CA ASN A 50 7.71 7.68 15.08
C ASN A 50 7.30 6.43 14.28
N HIS A 51 8.04 6.19 13.20
CA HIS A 51 7.89 5.06 12.29
C HIS A 51 6.51 4.95 11.63
N GLU A 52 5.86 6.10 11.43
CA GLU A 52 4.58 6.19 10.74
C GLU A 52 4.78 6.60 9.28
N TYR A 53 4.09 5.89 8.39
CA TYR A 53 4.19 6.07 6.96
C TYR A 53 2.80 6.08 6.35
N ALA A 54 2.52 7.09 5.53
CA ALA A 54 1.37 7.08 4.65
C ALA A 54 1.77 6.49 3.30
N LEU A 55 0.98 5.55 2.80
CA LEU A 55 1.21 4.87 1.54
C LEU A 55 0.01 5.11 0.63
N ILE A 56 0.29 5.38 -0.64
CA ILE A 56 -0.67 5.31 -1.74
C ILE A 56 -0.20 4.18 -2.65
N TYR A 57 -0.93 3.06 -2.63
CA TYR A 57 -0.61 1.85 -3.38
C TYR A 57 -1.63 1.65 -4.50
N ARG A 58 -1.15 1.71 -5.75
CA ARG A 58 -1.99 1.59 -6.94
C ARG A 58 -1.72 0.28 -7.65
N ILE A 59 -2.77 -0.47 -7.92
CA ILE A 59 -2.73 -1.76 -8.60
C ILE A 59 -3.74 -1.79 -9.74
N LYS A 60 -3.53 -2.69 -10.70
CA LYS A 60 -4.51 -3.00 -11.74
C LYS A 60 -4.66 -4.52 -11.89
N PRO A 61 -5.88 -5.06 -12.03
CA PRO A 61 -6.07 -6.47 -12.38
C PRO A 61 -5.48 -6.78 -13.75
N HIS A 62 -4.91 -7.97 -13.96
CA HIS A 62 -4.39 -8.41 -15.25
C HIS A 62 -5.51 -8.73 -16.26
N ILE A 63 -6.67 -9.15 -15.77
CA ILE A 63 -7.78 -9.70 -16.59
C ILE A 63 -8.65 -8.58 -17.18
N LEU A 64 -8.58 -7.36 -16.62
CA LEU A 64 -9.39 -6.23 -17.04
C LEU A 64 -8.53 -5.22 -17.81
N SER A 65 -9.11 -4.60 -18.84
CA SER A 65 -8.42 -3.60 -19.67
C SER A 65 -7.80 -2.49 -18.80
N ASP A 66 -6.74 -1.85 -19.31
CA ASP A 66 -5.90 -0.82 -18.67
C ASP A 66 -6.62 0.39 -18.03
N LYS A 67 -7.95 0.44 -18.10
CA LYS A 67 -8.78 1.55 -17.61
C LYS A 67 -9.00 1.54 -16.08
N TYR A 68 -8.79 0.42 -15.39
CA TYR A 68 -9.10 0.32 -13.96
C TYR A 68 -7.85 0.27 -13.08
N ILE A 69 -7.57 1.39 -12.40
CA ILE A 69 -6.55 1.48 -11.35
C ILE A 69 -7.26 1.50 -9.99
N ILE A 70 -7.02 0.48 -9.19
CA ILE A 70 -7.49 0.40 -7.80
C ILE A 70 -6.49 1.14 -6.93
N THR A 71 -6.94 2.19 -6.25
CA THR A 71 -6.11 2.98 -5.33
C THR A 71 -6.39 2.58 -3.89
N ASN A 72 -5.32 2.21 -3.18
CA ASN A 72 -5.35 1.86 -1.78
C ASN A 72 -4.54 2.92 -1.01
N SER A 73 -5.20 3.63 -0.10
CA SER A 73 -4.56 4.63 0.76
C SER A 73 -4.53 4.13 2.19
N MET A 74 -3.35 4.14 2.81
CA MET A 74 -3.18 3.58 4.15
C MET A 74 -2.15 4.34 4.96
N VAL A 75 -2.34 4.33 6.29
CA VAL A 75 -1.34 4.81 7.24
C VAL A 75 -0.89 3.61 8.06
N LEU A 76 0.40 3.30 7.97
CA LEU A 76 1.02 2.18 8.66
C LEU A 76 1.96 2.70 9.74
N LYS A 77 1.97 2.03 10.89
CA LYS A 77 2.96 2.24 11.94
C LYS A 77 3.84 1.00 12.07
N LEU A 78 5.14 1.13 11.83
CA LEU A 78 6.09 0.04 12.03
C LEU A 78 6.38 -0.12 13.52
N LYS A 79 6.48 -1.37 14.00
CA LYS A 79 6.87 -1.65 15.39
C LYS A 79 8.33 -1.27 15.66
N TYR A 80 9.18 -1.40 14.65
CA TYR A 80 10.62 -1.12 14.72
C TYR A 80 11.03 -0.12 13.64
N ARG A 81 12.16 0.57 13.84
CA ARG A 81 12.72 1.52 12.88
C ARG A 81 13.26 0.83 11.63
N ASP A 82 13.71 -0.42 11.77
CA ASP A 82 14.30 -1.19 10.70
C ASP A 82 13.22 -1.89 9.86
N LEU A 83 13.33 -1.75 8.53
CA LEU A 83 12.47 -2.39 7.54
C LEU A 83 12.72 -3.90 7.41
N LYS A 84 13.75 -4.44 8.06
CA LYS A 84 13.98 -5.90 8.14
C LYS A 84 12.84 -6.64 8.83
N GLU A 85 12.14 -6.01 9.78
CA GLU A 85 10.96 -6.58 10.46
C GLU A 85 9.62 -6.09 9.86
N TYR A 86 9.57 -5.94 8.53
CA TYR A 86 8.39 -5.46 7.77
C TYR A 86 7.07 -6.17 8.06
N GLN A 87 7.10 -7.37 8.67
CA GLN A 87 5.91 -8.14 9.02
C GLN A 87 5.19 -7.61 10.27
N LYS A 88 5.86 -6.78 11.09
CA LYS A 88 5.31 -6.27 12.36
C LYS A 88 4.93 -4.80 12.22
N PHE A 89 3.77 -4.56 11.61
CA PHE A 89 3.18 -3.23 11.48
C PHE A 89 1.71 -3.20 11.95
N THR A 90 1.22 -2.02 12.29
CA THR A 90 -0.20 -1.76 12.59
C THR A 90 -0.81 -0.86 11.53
N ILE A 91 -2.03 -1.17 11.09
CA ILE A 91 -2.81 -0.35 10.16
C ILE A 91 -3.58 0.69 10.97
N LYS A 92 -3.18 1.96 10.89
CA LYS A 92 -3.81 3.08 11.61
C LYS A 92 -5.02 3.65 10.86
N LYS A 93 -4.90 3.77 9.54
CA LYS A 93 -5.98 4.20 8.64
C LYS A 93 -5.92 3.39 7.36
N TYR A 94 -7.07 3.14 6.77
CA TYR A 94 -7.20 2.39 5.53
C TYR A 94 -8.39 2.92 4.74
N TYR A 95 -8.19 3.07 3.44
CA TYR A 95 -9.22 3.37 2.46
C TYR A 95 -8.85 2.66 1.16
N SER A 96 -9.84 2.06 0.50
CA SER A 96 -9.64 1.39 -0.76
C SER A 96 -10.82 1.58 -1.69
N ASP A 97 -10.52 1.68 -2.99
CA ASP A 97 -11.50 1.65 -4.05
C ASP A 97 -11.94 0.21 -4.43
N PHE A 98 -11.48 -0.83 -3.72
CA PHE A 98 -11.93 -2.21 -3.93
C PHE A 98 -13.45 -2.37 -3.80
N SER A 99 -14.09 -1.67 -2.86
CA SER A 99 -15.55 -1.71 -2.68
C SER A 99 -16.31 -1.20 -3.90
N LYS A 100 -15.80 -0.19 -4.60
CA LYS A 100 -16.37 0.30 -5.87
C LYS A 100 -16.15 -0.72 -6.98
N PHE A 101 -14.95 -1.29 -7.04
CA PHE A 101 -14.58 -2.30 -8.03
C PHE A 101 -15.43 -3.59 -7.95
N LEU A 102 -15.79 -4.03 -6.74
CA LEU A 102 -16.62 -5.24 -6.52
C LEU A 102 -18.12 -5.01 -6.73
N MET A 103 -18.60 -3.76 -6.79
CA MET A 103 -20.01 -3.43 -7.06
C MET A 103 -20.30 -3.24 -8.55
N ASP A 104 -19.27 -2.90 -9.35
CA ASP A 104 -19.38 -2.64 -10.78
C ASP A 104 -19.07 -3.86 -11.68
N ASN A 105 -18.72 -5.02 -11.08
CA ASN A 105 -18.52 -6.31 -11.76
C ASN A 105 -19.49 -7.37 -11.22
#